data_AF-A0A1V6S325-F1
#
_entry.id   AF-A0A1V6S325-F1
#
_cell.length_a   1.000
_cell.length_b   1.000
_cell.length_c   1.000
_cell.angle_alpha   90.00
_cell.angle_beta   90.00
_cell.angle_gamma   90.00
#
_symmetry.space_group_name_H-M   'P 1'
#
loop_
_entity.id
_entity.type
_entity.pdbx_description
1 polymer ?
#
loop_
_entity_poly.entity_id
_entity_poly.type
_entity_poly.pdbx_seq_one_letter_code
_entity_poly.pdbx_strand_id
1 'polypeptide(L)' 'MAGALFAVFRTFIRKNTVLLTTAFAGAFAFELTLTKQYQHSAFDITSNKVWDSWNQGRQWKDIKHRYMVKEEEDDE' A
#
# COMPACT_ATOMS: atom_id res chain seq x y z
N MET A 1 27.41 15.09 7.73
CA MET A 1 26.19 14.72 6.96
C MET A 1 25.09 15.78 7.10
N ALA A 2 25.36 17.06 6.80
CA ALA A 2 24.36 18.15 6.89
C ALA A 2 23.93 18.70 5.52
N GLY A 3 24.74 18.50 4.48
CA GLY A 3 24.51 19.07 3.15
C GLY A 3 23.31 18.48 2.40
N ALA A 4 23.04 17.18 2.54
CA ALA A 4 21.95 16.53 1.81
C ALA A 4 20.56 16.97 2.29
N LEU A 5 20.33 16.98 3.61
CA LEU A 5 19.08 17.49 4.19
C LEU A 5 18.91 18.99 3.93
N PHE A 6 20.00 19.74 3.97
CA PHE A 6 19.97 21.17 3.65
C PHE A 6 19.65 21.44 2.17
N ALA A 7 20.15 20.61 1.26
CA ALA A 7 19.83 20.67 -0.15
C ALA A 7 18.34 20.39 -0.38
N VAL A 8 17.80 19.31 0.19
CA VAL A 8 16.37 18.95 0.11
C VAL A 8 15.47 20.07 0.64
N PHE A 9 15.83 20.65 1.80
CA PHE A 9 15.09 21.76 2.37
C PHE A 9 15.07 22.98 1.44
N ARG A 10 16.23 23.32 0.85
CA ARG A 10 16.35 24.48 -0.03
C ARG A 10 15.64 24.30 -1.37
N THR A 11 15.60 23.07 -1.90
CA THR A 11 15.00 22.78 -3.20
C THR A 11 13.49 22.56 -3.13
N PHE A 12 13.00 21.80 -2.14
CA PHE A 12 11.60 21.38 -2.10
C PHE A 12 10.77 22.09 -1.02
N ILE A 13 11.37 22.45 0.12
CA ILE A 13 10.61 22.90 1.30
C ILE A 13 10.59 24.43 1.43
N ARG A 14 11.64 25.13 0.99
CA ARG A 14 11.81 26.58 1.20
C ARG A 14 10.77 27.46 0.51
N LYS A 15 10.18 27.03 -0.61
CA LYS A 15 9.19 27.82 -1.37
C LYS A 15 7.81 27.19 -1.24
N ASN A 16 6.83 27.92 -0.68
CA ASN A 16 5.47 27.41 -0.46
C ASN A 16 4.82 26.78 -1.70
N THR A 17 4.97 27.38 -2.89
CA THR A 17 4.41 26.82 -4.13
C THR A 17 5.06 25.50 -4.51
N VAL A 18 6.38 25.38 -4.34
CA VAL A 18 7.13 24.15 -4.62
C VAL A 18 6.80 23.08 -3.59
N LEU A 19 6.68 23.45 -2.31
CA LEU A 19 6.28 22.53 -1.24
C LEU A 19 4.89 21.94 -1.52
N LEU A 20 3.89 22.78 -1.81
CA LEU A 20 2.53 22.32 -2.08
C LEU A 20 2.47 21.42 -3.31
N THR A 21 3.07 21.84 -4.43
CA THR A 21 3.10 21.03 -5.66
C THR A 21 3.87 19.72 -5.48
N THR A 22 4.97 19.73 -4.74
CA THR A 22 5.75 18.51 -4.43
C THR A 22 4.97 17.59 -3.48
N ALA A 23 4.23 18.13 -2.52
CA ALA A 23 3.41 17.34 -1.61
C ALA A 23 2.22 16.70 -2.33
N PHE A 24 1.49 17.46 -3.16
CA PHE A 24 0.39 16.91 -3.96
C PHE A 24 0.88 15.93 -5.01
N ALA A 25 1.91 16.28 -5.78
CA ALA A 25 2.50 15.37 -6.74
C ALA A 25 3.12 14.14 -6.07
N GLY A 26 3.71 14.28 -4.88
CA GLY A 26 4.27 13.20 -4.09
C GLY A 26 3.19 12.27 -3.54
N ALA A 27 2.06 12.80 -3.07
CA ALA A 27 0.92 12.01 -2.63
C ALA A 27 0.27 11.24 -3.79
N PHE A 28 -0.01 11.94 -4.89
CA PHE A 28 -0.52 11.30 -6.10
C PHE A 28 0.49 10.34 -6.71
N ALA A 29 1.79 10.62 -6.64
CA ALA A 29 2.82 9.67 -7.06
C ALA A 29 2.86 8.45 -6.14
N PHE A 30 2.77 8.59 -4.81
CA PHE A 30 2.66 7.46 -3.90
C PHE A 30 1.45 6.58 -4.21
N GLU A 31 0.40 7.19 -4.76
CA GLU A 31 -0.80 6.53 -5.24
C GLU A 31 -0.65 5.99 -6.68
N LEU A 32 0.15 6.62 -7.56
CA LEU A 32 0.22 6.37 -9.02
C LEU A 32 1.48 5.67 -9.52
N THR A 33 2.63 5.71 -8.83
CA THR A 33 3.92 5.38 -9.45
C THR A 33 4.19 3.90 -9.60
N LEU A 34 3.65 3.32 -10.69
CA LEU A 34 4.42 2.60 -11.73
C LEU A 34 3.75 1.38 -12.36
N THR A 35 2.42 1.27 -12.34
CA THR A 35 1.73 0.58 -13.44
C THR A 35 0.27 1.01 -13.54
N LYS A 36 -0.10 1.67 -14.63
CA LYS A 36 -1.47 1.58 -15.16
C LYS A 36 -1.69 0.12 -15.55
N GLN A 37 -2.19 -0.70 -14.63
CA GLN A 37 -2.99 -1.87 -14.95
C GLN A 37 -3.59 -2.40 -13.63
N TYR A 38 -4.72 -1.81 -13.20
CA TYR A 38 -5.62 -2.39 -12.21
C TYR A 38 -5.00 -2.85 -10.87
N GLN A 39 -4.58 -1.98 -9.95
CA GLN A 39 -4.34 -2.45 -8.56
C GLN A 39 -4.17 -1.33 -7.53
N HIS A 40 -4.66 -1.62 -6.33
CA HIS A 40 -4.47 -0.97 -5.02
C HIS A 40 -3.09 -0.32 -4.84
N SER A 41 -3.06 0.81 -4.12
CA SER A 41 -1.85 1.57 -3.78
C SER A 41 -0.70 0.64 -3.36
N ALA A 42 0.53 0.92 -3.79
CA ALA A 42 1.69 0.07 -3.45
C ALA A 42 1.87 -0.12 -1.93
N PHE A 43 1.40 0.86 -1.16
CA PHE A 43 1.27 0.79 0.29
C PHE A 43 0.29 -0.30 0.76
N ASP A 44 -0.90 -0.39 0.16
CA ASP A 44 -1.90 -1.41 0.48
C ASP A 44 -1.40 -2.81 0.14
N ILE A 45 -0.73 -2.98 -1.01
CA ILE A 45 -0.19 -4.28 -1.41
C ILE A 45 0.90 -4.74 -0.43
N THR A 46 1.82 -3.85 -0.07
CA THR A 46 2.90 -4.18 0.86
C THR A 46 2.36 -4.45 2.26
N SER A 47 1.46 -3.60 2.75
CA SER A 47 0.88 -3.72 4.09
C SER A 47 0.05 -5.00 4.21
N ASN A 48 -0.78 -5.30 3.21
CA ASN A 48 -1.52 -6.57 3.17
C ASN A 48 -0.58 -7.77 3.06
N LYS A 49 0.50 -7.72 2.27
CA LYS A 49 1.48 -8.82 2.22
C LYS A 49 2.17 -9.07 3.56
N VAL A 50 2.56 -8.01 4.27
CA VAL A 50 3.16 -8.14 5.61
C VAL A 50 2.15 -8.74 6.59
N TRP A 51 0.92 -8.26 6.56
CA TRP A 51 -0.17 -8.77 7.39
C TRP A 51 -0.51 -10.23 7.07
N ASP A 52 -0.50 -10.60 5.79
CA ASP A 52 -0.78 -11.94 5.30
C ASP A 52 0.30 -12.94 5.68
N SER A 53 1.57 -12.54 5.58
CA SER A 53 2.67 -13.37 6.04
C SER A 53 2.66 -13.57 7.55
N TRP A 54 2.19 -12.58 8.32
CA TRP A 54 2.20 -12.68 9.78
C TRP A 54 0.98 -13.44 10.33
N ASN A 55 -0.18 -13.31 9.69
CA ASN A 55 -1.43 -13.93 10.14
C ASN A 55 -1.81 -15.20 9.35
N GLN A 56 -0.87 -15.77 8.60
CA GLN A 56 -1.10 -16.97 7.79
C GLN A 56 -1.74 -18.11 8.61
N GLY A 57 -2.82 -18.69 8.10
CA GLY A 57 -3.54 -19.80 8.74
C GLY A 57 -4.58 -19.39 9.78
N ARG A 58 -4.68 -18.09 10.12
CA ARG A 58 -5.75 -17.52 10.96
C ARG A 58 -6.73 -16.66 10.18
N GLN A 59 -6.42 -16.34 8.93
CA GLN A 59 -7.27 -15.50 8.12
C GLN A 59 -8.46 -16.30 7.58
N TRP A 60 -9.62 -15.66 7.50
CA TRP A 60 -10.83 -16.27 6.92
C TRP A 60 -10.55 -16.84 5.52
N LYS A 61 -9.79 -16.12 4.69
CA LYS A 61 -9.40 -16.59 3.35
C LYS A 61 -8.65 -17.93 3.35
N ASP A 62 -7.88 -18.22 4.40
CA ASP A 62 -7.11 -19.46 4.52
C ASP A 62 -7.97 -20.59 5.09
N ILE A 63 -9.04 -20.29 5.84
CA ILE A 63 -9.84 -21.28 6.57
C ILE A 63 -11.19 -21.56 5.86
N LYS A 64 -11.68 -20.64 5.05
CA LYS A 64 -12.98 -20.65 4.37
C LYS A 64 -13.28 -21.96 3.64
N HIS A 65 -12.27 -22.57 3.02
CA HIS A 65 -12.43 -23.85 2.31
C HIS A 65 -12.93 -25.00 3.20
N ARG A 66 -12.65 -24.97 4.52
CA ARG A 66 -13.11 -26.01 5.46
C ARG A 66 -14.58 -25.90 5.82
N TYR A 67 -15.20 -24.75 5.59
CA TYR A 67 -16.58 -24.47 5.96
C TYR A 67 -17.52 -24.41 4.76
N MET A 68 -17.03 -24.08 3.57
CA MET A 68 -17.85 -24.04 2.35
C MET A 68 -18.12 -25.41 1.74
N VAL A 69 -17.18 -26.35 1.81
CA VAL A 69 -17.42 -27.74 1.35
C VAL A 69 -18.46 -28.43 2.24
N LYS A 70 -18.55 -28.02 3.51
CA LYS A 70 -19.49 -28.59 4.46
C LYS A 70 -20.94 -28.16 4.20
N GLU A 71 -21.15 -27.00 3.58
CA GLU A 71 -22.48 -26.57 3.13
C GLU A 71 -22.93 -27.36 1.89
N GLU A 72 -22.01 -27.74 0.98
CA GLU A 72 -22.35 -28.54 -0.20
C GLU A 72 -22.61 -30.03 0.13
N GLU A 73 -22.01 -30.59 1.18
CA GLU A 73 -22.29 -31.98 1.64
C GLU A 73 -23.54 -32.12 2.52
N ASP A 74 -24.03 -31.04 3.16
CA ASP A 74 -25.24 -31.06 3.99
C ASP A 74 -26.54 -30.78 3.18
N ASP A 75 -26.41 -30.36 1.90
CA ASP A 75 -27.52 -30.05 0.98
C ASP A 75 -27.83 -31.16 -0.08
N GLU A 76 -27.10 -32.29 -0.08
CA GLU A 76 -27.44 -33.54 -0.82
C GLU A 76 -28.07 -34.61 0.08
#